data_AF-A0A1N6EV83-F1
#
_entry.id   AF-A0A1N6EV83-F1
#
_cell.length_a   1.000
_cell.length_b   1.000
_cell.length_c   1.000
_cell.angle_alpha   90.00
_cell.angle_beta   90.00
_cell.angle_gamma   90.00
#
_symmetry.space_group_name_H-M   'P 1'
#
loop_
_entity.id
_entity.type
_entity.pdbx_description
1 polymer ?
#
loop_
_entity_poly.entity_id
_entity_poly.type
_entity_poly.pdbx_seq_one_letter_code
_entity_poly.pdbx_strand_id
1 'polypeptide(L)'
;MGIDMRFGQWFVIAVLFGLASVPARADFQVFACEPEWTSLVREFMPDARFTTATSYLQDPHYIEARPSLLAAMRRADIAICTGASLEVGWLPTLLQRAGNPKVQPGRPGLFFAADHASLHAPHEHVDRSMGDVHPEGNPHVHLSPDQLPRIAEALAERLGELRPDAATHIKGRYIKWRVQWNSHRSEWQEAGKKLQGKNVVIQHTSFGYLLSWLGVEATIDLEPKPGLPPSSLSDLRLMDELRRGFFTPPCVGVGAVVWLLTCPSASARRF
;
A
#
# COMPACT_ATOMS: atom_id res chain seq x y z
N MET A 1 -21.25 -49.59 -53.31
CA MET A 1 -21.52 -49.04 -51.97
C MET A 1 -20.52 -47.90 -51.76
N GLY A 2 -20.88 -46.68 -52.16
CA GLY A 2 -19.99 -45.52 -52.07
C GLY A 2 -20.12 -44.89 -50.69
N ILE A 3 -19.04 -44.88 -49.90
CA ILE A 3 -18.99 -44.17 -48.63
C ILE A 3 -18.98 -42.68 -48.96
N ASP A 4 -19.99 -41.95 -48.52
CA ASP A 4 -20.16 -40.52 -48.77
C ASP A 4 -19.08 -39.73 -48.03
N MET A 5 -18.01 -39.37 -48.75
CA MET A 5 -16.80 -38.71 -48.23
C MET A 5 -17.08 -37.36 -47.57
N ARG A 6 -18.28 -36.78 -47.78
CA ARG A 6 -18.69 -35.52 -47.17
C ARG A 6 -18.81 -35.64 -45.64
N PHE A 7 -19.28 -36.77 -45.11
CA PHE A 7 -19.51 -36.94 -43.68
C PHE A 7 -18.20 -36.91 -42.86
N GLY A 8 -17.10 -37.45 -43.43
CA GLY A 8 -15.77 -37.43 -42.81
C GLY A 8 -15.16 -36.03 -42.74
N GLN A 9 -15.39 -35.17 -43.74
CA GLN A 9 -14.89 -33.80 -43.72
C GLN A 9 -15.56 -32.95 -42.65
N TRP A 10 -16.88 -33.07 -42.46
CA TRP A 10 -17.59 -32.38 -41.38
C TRP A 10 -17.15 -32.85 -39.99
N PHE A 11 -16.85 -34.15 -39.84
CA PHE A 11 -16.35 -34.72 -38.59
C PHE A 11 -14.96 -34.20 -38.21
N VAL A 12 -14.05 -34.11 -39.19
CA VAL A 12 -12.69 -33.56 -38.99
C VAL A 12 -12.74 -32.07 -38.66
N ILE A 13 -13.63 -31.29 -39.32
CA ILE A 13 -13.82 -29.87 -39.03
C ILE A 13 -14.39 -29.68 -37.60
N ALA A 14 -15.35 -30.49 -37.17
CA ALA A 14 -15.90 -30.41 -35.81
C ALA A 14 -14.86 -30.74 -34.72
N VAL A 15 -14.00 -31.74 -34.96
CA VAL A 15 -12.89 -32.08 -34.04
C VAL A 15 -11.84 -30.98 -33.99
N LEU A 16 -11.51 -30.35 -35.13
CA LEU A 16 -10.58 -29.22 -35.20
C LEU A 16 -11.11 -27.96 -34.48
N PHE A 17 -12.42 -27.68 -34.55
CA PHE A 17 -13.03 -26.58 -33.79
C PHE A 17 -13.12 -26.87 -32.28
N GLY A 18 -13.27 -28.14 -31.87
CA GLY A 18 -13.26 -28.53 -30.46
C GLY A 18 -11.89 -28.32 -29.78
N LEU A 19 -10.80 -28.59 -30.50
CA LEU A 19 -9.42 -28.48 -30.00
C LEU A 19 -8.88 -27.04 -29.94
N ALA A 20 -9.55 -26.08 -30.59
CA ALA A 20 -9.16 -24.66 -30.57
C ALA A 20 -9.73 -23.87 -29.37
N SER A 21 -10.46 -24.53 -28.47
CA SER A 21 -11.02 -23.92 -27.26
C SER A 21 -9.94 -23.71 -26.19
N VAL A 22 -8.97 -22.84 -26.46
CA VAL A 22 -8.07 -22.35 -25.41
C VAL A 22 -8.95 -21.60 -24.41
N PRO A 23 -8.94 -21.95 -23.10
CA PRO A 23 -9.68 -21.18 -22.13
C PRO A 23 -9.15 -19.75 -22.20
N ALA A 24 -10.01 -18.80 -22.58
CA ALA A 24 -9.70 -17.40 -22.47
C ALA A 24 -9.46 -17.14 -20.97
N ARG A 25 -8.18 -17.08 -20.56
CA ARG A 25 -7.82 -16.54 -19.26
C ARG A 25 -8.22 -15.07 -19.32
N ALA A 26 -9.40 -14.78 -18.80
CA ALA A 26 -9.78 -13.41 -18.51
C ALA A 26 -8.79 -12.90 -17.47
N ASP A 27 -7.86 -12.07 -17.90
CA ASP A 27 -6.86 -11.49 -17.02
C ASP A 27 -7.58 -10.61 -15.99
N PHE A 28 -7.49 -11.00 -14.72
CA PHE A 28 -8.11 -10.26 -13.63
C PHE A 28 -7.47 -8.87 -13.53
N GLN A 29 -8.27 -7.82 -13.62
CA GLN A 29 -7.79 -6.44 -13.64
C GLN A 29 -7.83 -5.88 -12.22
N VAL A 30 -6.67 -5.63 -11.63
CA VAL A 30 -6.49 -5.04 -10.32
C VAL A 30 -6.13 -3.56 -10.48
N PHE A 31 -6.97 -2.69 -9.96
CA PHE A 31 -6.63 -1.29 -9.75
C PHE A 31 -6.24 -1.10 -8.29
N ALA A 32 -5.08 -0.52 -8.03
CA ALA A 32 -4.67 -0.13 -6.69
C ALA A 32 -4.53 1.39 -6.63
N CYS A 33 -4.99 2.01 -5.56
CA CYS A 33 -4.70 3.42 -5.31
C CYS A 33 -3.17 3.60 -5.14
N GLU A 34 -2.53 2.79 -4.30
CA GLU A 34 -1.10 2.88 -3.97
C GLU A 34 -0.28 1.60 -4.27
N PRO A 35 1.06 1.70 -4.40
CA PRO A 35 1.94 0.57 -4.76
C PRO A 35 1.96 -0.58 -3.76
N GLU A 36 1.78 -0.32 -2.47
CA GLU A 36 1.76 -1.33 -1.40
C GLU A 36 0.63 -2.35 -1.62
N TRP A 37 -0.55 -1.89 -2.06
CA TRP A 37 -1.68 -2.76 -2.33
C TRP A 37 -1.46 -3.58 -3.59
N THR A 38 -0.82 -3.00 -4.61
CA THR A 38 -0.36 -3.77 -5.77
C THR A 38 0.62 -4.87 -5.36
N SER A 39 1.56 -4.55 -4.48
CA SER A 39 2.58 -5.49 -3.98
C SER A 39 1.93 -6.63 -3.19
N LEU A 40 0.98 -6.31 -2.31
CA LEU A 40 0.26 -7.31 -1.53
C LEU A 40 -0.57 -8.25 -2.40
N VAL A 41 -1.33 -7.73 -3.37
CA VAL A 41 -2.15 -8.58 -4.25
C VAL A 41 -1.27 -9.45 -5.14
N ARG A 42 -0.09 -8.97 -5.56
CA ARG A 42 0.83 -9.74 -6.39
C ARG A 42 1.30 -11.03 -5.70
N GLU A 43 1.41 -11.03 -4.38
CA GLU A 43 1.71 -12.24 -3.60
C GLU A 43 0.62 -13.30 -3.75
N PHE A 44 -0.64 -12.87 -3.85
CA PHE A 44 -1.82 -13.74 -3.93
C PHE A 44 -2.21 -14.10 -5.37
N MET A 45 -2.00 -13.18 -6.32
CA MET A 45 -2.44 -13.29 -7.71
C MET A 45 -1.35 -12.73 -8.65
N PRO A 46 -0.20 -13.40 -8.80
CA PRO A 46 0.93 -12.87 -9.57
C PRO A 46 0.63 -12.67 -11.07
N ASP A 47 -0.33 -13.44 -11.61
CA ASP A 47 -0.74 -13.41 -13.02
C ASP A 47 -1.82 -12.35 -13.31
N ALA A 48 -2.30 -11.60 -12.31
CA ALA A 48 -3.24 -10.51 -12.52
C ALA A 48 -2.58 -9.35 -13.28
N ARG A 49 -3.41 -8.53 -13.93
CA ARG A 49 -2.96 -7.27 -14.53
C ARG A 49 -3.16 -6.15 -13.52
N PHE A 50 -2.12 -5.35 -13.33
CA PHE A 50 -2.09 -4.32 -12.30
C PHE A 50 -2.05 -2.93 -12.92
N THR A 51 -2.81 -2.00 -12.34
CA THR A 51 -2.63 -0.56 -12.52
C THR A 51 -2.59 0.09 -11.15
N THR A 52 -1.61 0.96 -10.91
CA THR A 52 -1.47 1.72 -9.67
C THR A 52 -1.75 3.19 -9.96
N ALA A 53 -2.58 3.86 -9.15
CA ALA A 53 -2.93 5.26 -9.36
C ALA A 53 -1.76 6.20 -9.02
N THR A 54 -1.01 5.84 -7.99
CA THR A 54 0.15 6.61 -7.50
C THR A 54 1.47 5.86 -7.74
N SER A 55 2.55 6.61 -7.70
CA SER A 55 3.91 6.08 -7.54
C SER A 55 4.42 6.40 -6.14
N TYR A 56 5.50 5.75 -5.72
CA TYR A 56 6.15 5.99 -4.41
C TYR A 56 6.68 7.42 -4.23
N LEU A 57 6.69 8.24 -5.29
CA LEU A 57 7.12 9.65 -5.27
C LEU A 57 5.94 10.63 -5.23
N GLN A 58 4.71 10.15 -5.29
CA GLN A 58 3.52 10.99 -5.33
C GLN A 58 2.80 10.95 -3.99
N ASP A 59 2.26 12.11 -3.62
CA ASP A 59 1.36 12.23 -2.49
C ASP A 59 0.00 11.57 -2.83
N PRO A 60 -0.43 10.53 -2.08
CA PRO A 60 -1.71 9.86 -2.31
C PRO A 60 -2.93 10.74 -2.05
N HIS A 61 -2.81 11.87 -1.35
CA HIS A 61 -3.90 12.82 -1.17
C HIS A 61 -4.26 13.57 -2.47
N TYR A 62 -3.30 13.74 -3.39
CA TYR A 62 -3.41 14.63 -4.54
C TYR A 62 -3.14 13.92 -5.87
N ILE A 63 -4.16 13.22 -6.38
CA ILE A 63 -4.08 12.54 -7.67
C ILE A 63 -5.06 13.13 -8.67
N GLU A 64 -4.54 13.40 -9.88
CA GLU A 64 -5.36 13.83 -11.00
C GLU A 64 -6.04 12.62 -11.67
N ALA A 65 -7.35 12.70 -11.91
CA ALA A 65 -8.13 11.69 -12.63
C ALA A 65 -7.82 11.68 -14.15
N ARG A 66 -6.59 11.29 -14.49
CA ARG A 66 -6.09 11.23 -15.88
C ARG A 66 -6.89 10.22 -16.72
N PRO A 67 -7.01 10.41 -18.05
CA PRO A 67 -7.72 9.48 -18.93
C PRO A 67 -7.28 8.01 -18.81
N SER A 68 -5.99 7.76 -18.54
CA SER A 68 -5.45 6.42 -18.32
C SER A 68 -6.01 5.77 -17.06
N LEU A 69 -6.10 6.51 -15.95
CA LEU A 69 -6.67 6.02 -14.69
C LEU A 69 -8.17 5.77 -14.82
N LEU A 70 -8.90 6.64 -15.51
CA LEU A 70 -10.32 6.43 -15.83
C LEU A 70 -10.51 5.14 -16.64
N ALA A 71 -9.69 4.93 -17.66
CA ALA A 71 -9.76 3.73 -18.49
C ALA A 71 -9.40 2.45 -17.70
N ALA A 72 -8.43 2.53 -16.78
CA ALA A 72 -8.05 1.41 -15.92
C ALA A 72 -9.15 1.08 -14.90
N MET A 73 -9.65 2.08 -14.16
CA MET A 73 -10.76 1.91 -13.21
C MET A 73 -12.02 1.36 -13.91
N ARG A 74 -12.29 1.78 -15.15
CA ARG A 74 -13.41 1.26 -15.95
C ARG A 74 -13.32 -0.24 -16.24
N ARG A 75 -12.09 -0.79 -16.32
CA ARG A 75 -11.84 -2.22 -16.59
C ARG A 75 -11.60 -3.04 -15.33
N ALA A 76 -11.39 -2.41 -14.18
CA ALA A 76 -11.05 -3.09 -12.94
C ALA A 76 -12.12 -4.11 -12.53
N ASP A 77 -11.68 -5.30 -12.14
CA ASP A 77 -12.50 -6.28 -11.44
C ASP A 77 -12.51 -6.01 -9.94
N ILE A 78 -11.39 -5.47 -9.42
CA ILE A 78 -11.26 -4.95 -8.07
C ILE A 78 -10.46 -3.65 -8.06
N ALA A 79 -10.90 -2.68 -7.25
CA ALA A 79 -10.18 -1.48 -6.85
C ALA A 79 -9.83 -1.58 -5.36
N ILE A 80 -8.55 -1.40 -5.03
CA ILE A 80 -8.01 -1.57 -3.67
C ILE A 80 -7.34 -0.27 -3.28
N CYS A 81 -7.83 0.34 -2.21
CA CYS A 81 -7.38 1.63 -1.73
C CYS A 81 -7.17 1.57 -0.22
N THR A 82 -6.43 2.53 0.30
CA THR A 82 -6.18 2.67 1.74
C THR A 82 -7.48 2.97 2.48
N GLY A 83 -8.27 3.95 2.03
CA GLY A 83 -9.45 4.41 2.77
C GLY A 83 -9.06 5.33 3.94
N ALA A 84 -9.95 5.45 4.93
CA ALA A 84 -9.81 6.43 6.03
C ALA A 84 -9.54 7.85 5.51
N SER A 85 -10.36 8.28 4.53
CA SER A 85 -10.27 9.58 3.86
C SER A 85 -8.98 9.90 3.10
N LEU A 86 -8.00 8.99 2.98
CA LEU A 86 -6.73 9.24 2.27
C LEU A 86 -6.95 9.71 0.82
N GLU A 87 -7.85 9.03 0.09
CA GLU A 87 -8.11 9.30 -1.33
C GLU A 87 -9.36 10.14 -1.58
N VAL A 88 -9.95 10.73 -0.53
CA VAL A 88 -11.25 11.43 -0.60
C VAL A 88 -11.26 12.57 -1.62
N GLY A 89 -10.10 13.21 -1.83
CA GLY A 89 -9.94 14.33 -2.76
C GLY A 89 -10.10 13.96 -4.23
N TRP A 90 -10.00 12.68 -4.61
CA TRP A 90 -9.94 12.28 -6.02
C TRP A 90 -10.68 10.97 -6.36
N LEU A 91 -10.67 9.98 -5.45
CA LEU A 91 -11.26 8.67 -5.71
C LEU A 91 -12.77 8.73 -6.01
N PRO A 92 -13.61 9.51 -5.30
CA PRO A 92 -15.04 9.60 -5.63
C PRO A 92 -15.29 10.08 -7.07
N THR A 93 -14.53 11.07 -7.52
CA THR A 93 -14.62 11.59 -8.90
C THR A 93 -14.16 10.54 -9.91
N LEU A 94 -13.08 9.81 -9.61
CA LEU A 94 -12.58 8.74 -10.48
C LEU A 94 -13.61 7.61 -10.61
N LEU A 95 -14.20 7.15 -9.51
CA LEU A 95 -15.24 6.12 -9.48
C LEU A 95 -16.49 6.53 -10.25
N GLN A 96 -16.95 7.76 -10.05
CA GLN A 96 -18.12 8.30 -10.74
C GLN A 96 -17.89 8.37 -12.26
N ARG A 97 -16.76 8.95 -12.69
CA ARG A 97 -16.46 9.13 -14.11
C ARG A 97 -16.12 7.84 -14.83
N ALA A 98 -15.50 6.88 -14.14
CA ALA A 98 -15.23 5.56 -14.70
C ALA A 98 -16.51 4.75 -14.92
N GLY A 99 -17.54 4.96 -14.10
CA GLY A 99 -18.87 4.36 -14.25
C GLY A 99 -18.88 2.83 -14.17
N ASN A 100 -17.85 2.23 -13.57
CA ASN A 100 -17.75 0.77 -13.46
C ASN A 100 -18.60 0.26 -12.28
N PRO A 101 -19.66 -0.53 -12.52
CA PRO A 101 -20.57 -0.96 -11.46
C PRO A 101 -19.97 -2.01 -10.51
N LYS A 102 -18.85 -2.65 -10.86
CA LYS A 102 -18.19 -3.67 -10.03
C LYS A 102 -17.47 -3.05 -8.83
N VAL A 103 -16.92 -1.84 -8.99
CA VAL A 103 -16.00 -1.18 -8.05
C VAL A 103 -16.61 0.05 -7.39
N GLN A 104 -17.94 0.12 -7.29
CA GLN A 104 -18.64 1.21 -6.59
C GLN A 104 -18.68 0.98 -5.07
N PRO A 105 -18.90 2.03 -4.25
CA PRO A 105 -19.13 1.88 -2.82
C PRO A 105 -20.17 0.81 -2.48
N GLY A 106 -19.86 -0.04 -1.51
CA GLY A 106 -20.70 -1.17 -1.09
C GLY A 106 -20.67 -2.38 -2.03
N ARG A 107 -19.87 -2.37 -3.10
CA ARG A 107 -19.68 -3.52 -3.98
C ARG A 107 -18.47 -4.35 -3.59
N PRO A 108 -18.48 -5.67 -3.85
CA PRO A 108 -17.31 -6.53 -3.59
C PRO A 108 -16.03 -6.08 -4.31
N GLY A 109 -16.15 -5.44 -5.48
CA GLY A 109 -14.99 -4.96 -6.25
C GLY A 109 -14.38 -3.67 -5.71
N LEU A 110 -14.85 -3.06 -4.62
CA LEU A 110 -14.16 -1.97 -3.94
C LEU A 110 -13.72 -2.43 -2.56
N PHE A 111 -12.43 -2.30 -2.26
CA PHE A 111 -11.82 -2.71 -1.00
C PHE A 111 -11.05 -1.54 -0.39
N PHE A 112 -11.34 -1.23 0.86
CA PHE A 112 -10.58 -0.27 1.65
C PHE A 112 -9.79 -1.00 2.74
N ALA A 113 -8.48 -0.83 2.75
CA ALA A 113 -7.61 -1.50 3.71
C ALA A 113 -7.90 -1.07 5.16
N ALA A 114 -8.22 0.22 5.36
CA ALA A 114 -8.53 0.79 6.65
C ALA A 114 -9.77 0.14 7.33
N ASP A 115 -10.74 -0.35 6.55
CA ASP A 115 -11.93 -1.04 7.09
C ASP A 115 -11.57 -2.36 7.79
N HIS A 116 -10.37 -2.88 7.53
CA HIS A 116 -9.85 -4.12 8.10
C HIS A 116 -8.74 -3.87 9.13
N ALA A 117 -8.59 -2.62 9.57
CA ALA A 117 -7.59 -2.16 10.51
C ALA A 117 -8.25 -1.47 11.71
N SER A 118 -7.52 -1.37 12.82
CA SER A 118 -7.85 -0.54 13.98
C SER A 118 -7.01 0.73 13.91
N LEU A 119 -7.60 1.79 13.36
CA LEU A 119 -6.92 3.08 13.21
C LEU A 119 -6.61 3.70 14.57
N HIS A 120 -5.49 4.40 14.65
CA HIS A 120 -5.09 5.15 15.84
C HIS A 120 -5.19 6.66 15.59
N ALA A 121 -5.31 7.42 16.69
CA ALA A 121 -5.48 8.87 16.66
C ALA A 121 -6.67 9.37 15.80
N PRO A 122 -7.90 8.87 16.02
CA PRO A 122 -9.08 9.46 15.40
C PRO A 122 -9.33 10.88 15.94
N HIS A 123 -9.97 11.72 15.12
CA HIS A 123 -10.26 13.11 15.46
C HIS A 123 -11.77 13.36 15.42
N GLU A 124 -12.35 13.81 16.54
CA GLU A 124 -13.77 14.20 16.59
C GLU A 124 -14.08 15.43 15.74
N HIS A 125 -13.10 16.32 15.57
CA HIS A 125 -13.19 17.52 14.76
C HIS A 125 -11.94 17.69 13.91
N VAL A 126 -12.13 17.90 12.61
CA VAL A 126 -11.06 18.15 11.64
C VAL A 126 -11.42 19.41 10.86
N ASP A 127 -10.45 20.31 10.72
CA ASP A 127 -10.56 21.50 9.89
C ASP A 127 -9.33 21.69 8.99
N ARG A 128 -9.44 22.56 7.99
CA ARG A 128 -8.39 22.80 6.99
C ARG A 128 -7.07 23.33 7.55
N SER A 129 -7.06 23.89 8.76
CA SER A 129 -5.84 24.40 9.41
C SER A 129 -4.97 23.29 10.03
N MET A 130 -5.52 22.08 10.11
CA MET A 130 -4.86 20.88 10.62
C MET A 130 -4.08 20.14 9.52
N GLY A 131 -4.27 20.51 8.25
CA GLY A 131 -3.62 19.86 7.10
C GLY A 131 -4.35 18.60 6.65
N ASP A 132 -3.62 17.64 6.09
CA ASP A 132 -4.11 16.35 5.62
C ASP A 132 -4.38 15.36 6.78
N VAL A 133 -5.18 15.81 7.76
CA VAL A 133 -5.63 15.00 8.89
C VAL A 133 -6.89 14.23 8.51
N HIS A 134 -6.93 12.97 8.93
CA HIS A 134 -8.00 12.02 8.61
C HIS A 134 -8.91 11.83 9.84
N PRO A 135 -10.21 12.18 9.76
CA PRO A 135 -11.15 12.04 10.87
C PRO A 135 -11.18 10.64 11.49
N GLU A 136 -11.08 9.61 10.63
CA GLU A 136 -11.14 8.20 11.01
C GLU A 136 -9.86 7.74 11.76
N GLY A 137 -8.78 8.50 11.67
CA GLY A 137 -7.47 8.20 12.24
C GLY A 137 -6.40 7.98 11.19
N ASN A 138 -5.18 7.66 11.63
CA ASN A 138 -4.00 7.57 10.77
C ASN A 138 -4.16 6.50 9.66
N PRO A 139 -4.16 6.87 8.36
CA PRO A 139 -4.44 5.94 7.26
C PRO A 139 -3.23 5.08 6.87
N HIS A 140 -2.04 5.31 7.43
CA HIS A 140 -0.79 4.63 7.03
C HIS A 140 -0.65 3.20 7.57
N VAL A 141 -1.76 2.45 7.56
CA VAL A 141 -1.88 1.08 8.10
C VAL A 141 -0.99 0.06 7.37
N HIS A 142 -0.54 0.38 6.15
CA HIS A 142 0.44 -0.43 5.43
C HIS A 142 1.80 -0.50 6.17
N LEU A 143 2.11 0.48 7.02
CA LEU A 143 3.28 0.50 7.90
C LEU A 143 3.03 -0.15 9.26
N SER A 144 1.93 -0.90 9.44
CA SER A 144 1.63 -1.60 10.69
C SER A 144 1.93 -3.11 10.59
N PRO A 145 3.03 -3.60 11.19
CA PRO A 145 3.36 -5.01 11.18
C PRO A 145 2.34 -5.93 11.85
N ASP A 146 1.60 -5.38 12.83
CA ASP A 146 0.55 -6.11 13.55
C ASP A 146 -0.79 -6.13 12.82
N GLN A 147 -1.13 -5.05 12.11
CA GLN A 147 -2.45 -4.93 11.48
C GLN A 147 -2.48 -5.41 10.03
N LEU A 148 -1.37 -5.27 9.28
CA LEU A 148 -1.31 -5.70 7.88
C LEU A 148 -1.74 -7.16 7.65
N PRO A 149 -1.43 -8.13 8.53
CA PRO A 149 -1.90 -9.49 8.35
C PRO A 149 -3.43 -9.68 8.35
N ARG A 150 -4.17 -8.83 9.06
CA ARG A 150 -5.64 -8.82 9.05
C ARG A 150 -6.19 -8.26 7.74
N ILE A 151 -5.58 -7.18 7.25
CA ILE A 151 -5.89 -6.59 5.94
C ILE A 151 -5.63 -7.61 4.83
N ALA A 152 -4.48 -8.28 4.87
CA ALA A 152 -4.07 -9.30 3.92
C ALA A 152 -5.02 -10.51 3.89
N GLU A 153 -5.51 -10.94 5.05
CA GLU A 153 -6.49 -12.03 5.15
C GLU A 153 -7.81 -11.66 4.49
N ALA A 154 -8.39 -10.51 4.88
CA ALA A 154 -9.62 -10.02 4.31
C ALA A 154 -9.52 -9.78 2.79
N LEU A 155 -8.37 -9.30 2.33
CA LEU A 155 -8.12 -9.12 0.91
C LEU A 155 -8.03 -10.46 0.17
N ALA A 156 -7.34 -11.46 0.73
CA ALA A 156 -7.27 -12.80 0.14
C ALA A 156 -8.65 -13.46 0.06
N GLU A 157 -9.48 -13.30 1.09
CA GLU A 157 -10.88 -13.76 1.09
C GLU A 157 -11.68 -13.07 -0.02
N ARG A 158 -11.63 -11.74 -0.10
CA ARG A 158 -12.33 -10.97 -1.14
C ARG A 158 -11.89 -11.35 -2.55
N LEU A 159 -10.59 -11.56 -2.76
CA LEU A 159 -10.07 -12.03 -4.06
C LEU A 159 -10.58 -13.44 -4.38
N GLY A 160 -10.71 -14.32 -3.38
CA GLY A 160 -11.29 -15.65 -3.54
C GLY A 160 -12.79 -15.61 -3.89
N GLU A 161 -13.55 -14.67 -3.32
CA GLU A 161 -14.96 -14.43 -3.67
C GLU A 161 -15.12 -13.97 -5.12
N LEU A 162 -14.24 -13.06 -5.57
CA LEU A 162 -14.24 -12.53 -6.93
C LEU A 162 -13.68 -13.52 -7.97
N ARG A 163 -12.84 -14.47 -7.54
CA ARG A 163 -12.22 -15.51 -8.38
C ARG A 163 -12.34 -16.91 -7.76
N PRO A 164 -13.55 -17.49 -7.76
CA PRO A 164 -13.78 -18.82 -7.17
C PRO A 164 -12.91 -19.92 -7.79
N ASP A 165 -12.58 -19.80 -9.08
CA ASP A 165 -11.68 -20.71 -9.80
C ASP A 165 -10.23 -20.67 -9.30
N ALA A 166 -9.80 -19.54 -8.72
CA ALA A 166 -8.46 -19.35 -8.17
C ALA A 166 -8.42 -19.34 -6.63
N ALA A 167 -9.57 -19.42 -5.94
CA ALA A 167 -9.69 -19.23 -4.49
C ALA A 167 -8.75 -20.14 -3.67
N THR A 168 -8.64 -21.41 -4.04
CA THR A 168 -7.74 -22.36 -3.35
C THR A 168 -6.26 -21.95 -3.49
N HIS A 169 -5.86 -21.48 -4.68
CA HIS A 169 -4.50 -21.00 -4.92
C HIS A 169 -4.22 -19.69 -4.19
N ILE A 170 -5.17 -18.76 -4.18
CA ILE A 170 -5.10 -17.49 -3.43
C ILE A 170 -4.89 -17.78 -1.94
N LYS A 171 -5.71 -18.65 -1.35
CA LYS A 171 -5.59 -19.05 0.06
C LYS A 171 -4.23 -19.68 0.37
N GLY A 172 -3.75 -20.60 -0.49
CA GLY A 172 -2.43 -21.20 -0.33
C GLY A 172 -1.29 -20.18 -0.36
N ARG A 173 -1.38 -19.18 -1.25
CA ARG A 173 -0.40 -18.08 -1.33
C ARG A 173 -0.46 -17.14 -0.13
N TYR A 174 -1.66 -16.80 0.35
CA TYR A 174 -1.84 -16.04 1.58
C TYR A 174 -1.18 -16.74 2.79
N ILE A 175 -1.39 -18.05 2.96
CA ILE A 175 -0.76 -18.80 4.06
C ILE A 175 0.76 -18.73 3.97
N LYS A 176 1.33 -18.91 2.76
CA LYS A 176 2.77 -18.77 2.53
C LYS A 176 3.26 -17.36 2.89
N TRP A 177 2.58 -16.34 2.41
CA TRP A 177 2.89 -14.94 2.71
C TRP A 177 2.86 -14.68 4.22
N ARG A 178 1.87 -15.21 4.94
CA ARG A 178 1.74 -15.02 6.40
C ARG A 178 2.92 -15.62 7.17
N VAL A 179 3.42 -16.78 6.75
CA VAL A 179 4.62 -17.39 7.33
C VAL A 179 5.84 -16.49 7.10
N GLN A 180 6.03 -15.99 5.87
CA GLN A 180 7.15 -15.09 5.53
C GLN A 180 7.06 -13.76 6.29
N TRP A 181 5.87 -13.18 6.41
CA TRP A 181 5.63 -11.96 7.17
C TRP A 181 6.05 -12.12 8.63
N ASN A 182 5.70 -13.25 9.26
CA ASN A 182 6.11 -13.51 10.65
C ASN A 182 7.65 -13.63 10.78
N SER A 183 8.34 -14.23 9.81
CA SER A 183 9.81 -14.27 9.79
C SER A 183 10.40 -12.86 9.70
N HIS A 184 9.97 -12.07 8.71
CA HIS A 184 10.44 -10.70 8.52
C HIS A 184 10.16 -9.83 9.74
N ARG A 185 9.00 -10.00 10.39
CA ARG A 185 8.69 -9.31 11.64
C ARG A 185 9.72 -9.58 12.73
N SER A 186 10.09 -10.85 12.95
CA SER A 186 11.13 -11.18 13.94
C SER A 186 12.48 -10.56 13.58
N GLU A 187 12.86 -10.60 12.30
CA GLU A 187 14.09 -9.98 11.80
C GLU A 187 14.10 -8.45 11.98
N TRP A 188 13.01 -7.78 11.64
CA TRP A 188 12.86 -6.33 11.78
C TRP A 188 12.80 -5.88 13.24
N GLN A 189 12.19 -6.66 14.13
CA GLN A 189 12.24 -6.38 15.58
C GLN A 189 13.67 -6.44 16.10
N GLU A 190 14.43 -7.47 15.72
CA GLU A 190 15.84 -7.59 16.14
C GLU A 190 16.69 -6.44 15.57
N ALA A 191 16.51 -6.11 14.29
CA ALA A 191 17.19 -4.97 13.68
C ALA A 191 16.81 -3.64 14.36
N GLY A 192 15.53 -3.47 14.70
CA GLY A 192 14.98 -2.29 15.34
C GLY A 192 15.52 -2.02 16.74
N LYS A 193 16.03 -3.03 17.46
CA LYS A 193 16.73 -2.83 18.74
C LYS A 193 17.89 -1.86 18.62
N LYS A 194 18.55 -1.79 17.45
CA LYS A 194 19.63 -0.82 17.19
C LYS A 194 19.14 0.62 17.17
N LEU A 195 17.84 0.88 17.07
CA LEU A 195 17.25 2.21 17.07
C LEU A 195 16.84 2.68 18.47
N GLN A 196 16.79 1.79 19.46
CA GLN A 196 16.37 2.12 20.82
C GLN A 196 17.33 3.14 21.46
N GLY A 197 16.75 4.19 22.06
CA GLY A 197 17.50 5.28 22.67
C GLY A 197 18.24 6.20 21.69
N LYS A 198 18.05 6.03 20.37
CA LYS A 198 18.58 6.95 19.36
C LYS A 198 17.58 8.05 19.06
N ASN A 199 18.10 9.21 18.67
CA ASN A 199 17.27 10.28 18.13
C ASN A 199 16.84 9.91 16.71
N VAL A 200 15.54 9.70 16.51
CA VAL A 200 14.96 9.35 15.22
C VAL A 200 14.22 10.55 14.66
N VAL A 201 14.62 10.99 13.46
CA VAL A 201 13.96 12.06 12.72
C VAL A 201 13.10 11.41 11.64
N ILE A 202 11.82 11.72 11.62
CA ILE A 202 10.88 11.28 10.59
C ILE A 202 10.44 12.46 9.74
N GLN A 203 10.10 12.15 8.49
CA GLN A 203 9.54 13.15 7.59
C GLN A 203 8.10 13.50 7.98
N HIS A 204 7.30 12.50 8.32
CA HIS A 204 5.87 12.64 8.59
C HIS A 204 5.38 11.53 9.54
N THR A 205 4.28 11.77 10.25
CA THR A 205 3.60 10.82 11.17
C THR A 205 3.19 9.47 10.54
N SER A 206 3.39 9.29 9.23
CA SER A 206 3.15 8.03 8.51
C SER A 206 3.82 6.83 9.18
N PHE A 207 5.00 7.02 9.77
CA PHE A 207 5.75 5.95 10.45
C PHE A 207 5.24 5.60 11.85
N GLY A 208 4.19 6.26 12.36
CA GLY A 208 3.69 6.08 13.72
C GLY A 208 3.42 4.61 14.09
N TYR A 209 2.79 3.85 13.20
CA TYR A 209 2.53 2.43 13.42
C TYR A 209 3.82 1.61 13.56
N LEU A 210 4.79 1.82 12.66
CA LEU A 210 6.06 1.09 12.65
C LEU A 210 6.92 1.43 13.87
N LEU A 211 7.03 2.72 14.19
CA LEU A 211 7.85 3.19 15.31
C LEU A 211 7.27 2.75 16.65
N SER A 212 5.95 2.84 16.82
CA SER A 212 5.25 2.31 18.00
C SER A 212 5.50 0.81 18.15
N TRP A 213 5.41 0.05 17.06
CA TRP A 213 5.67 -1.38 17.05
C TRP A 213 7.13 -1.75 17.40
N LEU A 214 8.09 -0.91 17.01
CA LEU A 214 9.50 -1.07 17.37
C LEU A 214 9.85 -0.57 18.78
N GLY A 215 8.93 0.12 19.46
CA GLY A 215 9.19 0.80 20.73
C GLY A 215 10.19 1.96 20.58
N VAL A 216 10.15 2.65 19.43
CA VAL A 216 11.03 3.78 19.10
C VAL A 216 10.21 5.06 19.12
N GLU A 217 10.68 6.08 19.83
CA GLU A 217 10.07 7.41 19.81
C GLU A 217 10.72 8.27 18.73
N ALA A 218 9.91 8.93 17.90
CA ALA A 218 10.40 9.96 17.00
C ALA A 218 10.76 11.21 17.82
N THR A 219 11.99 11.68 17.67
CA THR A 219 12.49 12.89 18.35
C THR A 219 12.07 14.15 17.61
N ILE A 220 11.98 14.06 16.28
CA ILE A 220 11.68 15.19 15.40
C ILE A 220 10.76 14.71 14.29
N ASP A 221 9.65 15.43 14.09
CA ASP A 221 8.79 15.34 12.92
C ASP A 221 9.04 16.57 12.04
N LEU A 222 9.51 16.35 10.81
CA LEU A 222 9.78 17.42 9.85
C LEU A 222 8.48 18.04 9.30
N GLU A 223 7.37 17.34 9.40
CA GLU A 223 6.05 17.76 8.91
C GLU A 223 4.99 17.53 9.99
N PRO A 224 5.03 18.29 11.10
CA PRO A 224 4.13 18.09 12.23
C PRO A 224 2.66 18.39 11.88
N LYS A 225 2.42 19.06 10.75
CA LYS A 225 1.10 19.22 10.15
C LYS A 225 1.11 18.60 8.74
N PRO A 226 0.41 17.48 8.53
CA PRO A 226 0.34 16.80 7.23
C PRO A 226 -0.03 17.74 6.09
N GLY A 227 0.63 17.68 4.94
CA GLY A 227 0.28 18.42 3.74
C GLY A 227 0.56 19.92 3.79
N LEU A 228 1.17 20.42 4.87
CA LEU A 228 1.53 21.83 5.01
C LEU A 228 3.05 21.98 5.02
N PRO A 229 3.61 22.92 4.24
CA PRO A 229 5.04 23.18 4.30
C PRO A 229 5.43 23.54 5.74
N PRO A 230 6.60 23.11 6.21
CA PRO A 230 7.05 23.46 7.55
C PRO A 230 7.04 24.97 7.71
N SER A 231 6.50 25.45 8.83
CA SER A 231 6.54 26.88 9.13
C SER A 231 7.98 27.29 9.43
N SER A 232 8.34 28.55 9.19
CA SER A 232 9.67 29.08 9.55
C SER A 232 10.01 28.87 11.04
N LEU A 233 8.99 28.80 11.90
CA LEU A 233 9.13 28.45 13.32
C LEU A 233 9.43 26.96 13.54
N SER A 234 8.87 26.07 12.73
CA SER A 234 9.18 24.62 12.75
C SER A 234 10.59 24.37 12.25
N ASP A 235 11.02 25.07 11.19
CA ASP A 235 12.40 25.04 10.69
C ASP A 235 13.40 25.55 11.73
N LEU A 236 13.10 26.66 12.42
CA LEU A 236 13.98 27.19 13.45
C LEU A 236 14.09 26.26 14.67
N ARG A 237 12.98 25.61 15.06
CA ARG A 237 12.97 24.62 16.13
C ARG A 237 13.75 23.36 15.74
N LEU A 238 13.57 22.88 14.51
CA LEU A 238 14.38 21.81 13.92
C LEU A 238 15.87 22.17 13.96
N MET A 239 16.24 23.37 13.53
CA MET A 239 17.63 23.82 13.53
C MET A 239 18.19 23.96 14.95
N ASP A 240 17.39 24.37 15.93
CA ASP A 240 17.79 24.47 17.35
C ASP A 240 17.96 23.08 17.99
N GLU A 241 17.05 22.13 17.72
CA GLU A 241 17.16 20.73 18.16
C GLU A 241 18.34 20.01 17.50
N LEU A 242 18.56 20.20 16.19
CA LEU A 242 19.74 19.70 15.46
C LEU A 242 21.05 20.35 15.91
N ARG A 243 21.03 21.59 16.42
CA ARG A 243 22.22 22.24 17.00
C ARG A 243 22.51 21.77 18.43
N ARG A 244 21.47 21.40 19.19
CA ARG A 244 21.60 20.88 20.55
C ARG A 244 22.03 19.41 20.58
N GLY A 245 21.67 18.61 19.58
CA GLY A 245 22.23 17.28 19.35
C GLY A 245 23.44 17.36 18.43
N PHE A 246 24.67 17.16 18.94
CA PHE A 246 25.91 17.19 18.14
C PHE A 246 25.78 16.46 16.79
N PHE A 247 25.69 17.23 15.70
CA PHE A 247 25.60 16.72 14.34
C PHE A 247 27.01 16.67 13.73
N THR A 248 27.54 15.47 13.53
CA THR A 248 28.59 15.23 12.54
C THR A 248 27.97 14.45 11.39
N PRO A 249 28.07 14.92 10.14
CA PRO A 249 27.46 14.25 9.01
C PRO A 249 28.10 12.86 8.82
N PRO A 250 27.31 11.79 8.59
CA PRO A 250 27.87 10.52 8.19
C PRO A 250 28.40 10.63 6.76
N CYS A 251 29.63 10.16 6.55
CA CYS A 251 30.09 9.79 5.23
C CYS A 251 29.24 8.63 4.71
N VAL A 252 28.94 8.67 3.40
CA VAL A 252 28.32 7.63 2.58
C VAL A 252 26.80 7.74 2.43
N GLY A 253 26.39 7.94 1.17
CA GLY A 253 25.02 7.98 0.72
C GLY A 253 24.41 6.60 0.55
N VAL A 254 23.19 6.45 1.06
CA VAL A 254 22.21 5.45 0.63
C VAL A 254 20.85 6.15 0.68
N GLY A 255 20.14 6.17 -0.44
CA GLY A 255 18.79 6.73 -0.51
C GLY A 255 17.80 5.84 0.23
N ALA A 256 17.25 6.33 1.33
CA ALA A 256 15.87 6.17 1.82
C ALA A 256 15.76 6.86 3.19
N VAL A 257 14.60 7.47 3.43
CA VAL A 257 14.23 8.30 4.56
C VAL A 257 14.28 7.53 5.90
N VAL A 258 15.41 7.61 6.61
CA VAL A 258 15.60 7.64 8.08
C VAL A 258 17.05 8.08 8.31
N TRP A 259 17.29 9.26 8.88
CA TRP A 259 18.65 9.68 9.24
C TRP A 259 18.98 9.17 10.66
N LEU A 260 19.96 8.27 10.76
CA LEU A 260 20.45 7.75 12.03
C LEU A 260 21.55 8.66 12.60
N LEU A 261 21.25 9.34 13.71
CA LEU A 261 22.26 10.04 14.49
C LEU A 261 23.00 9.05 15.38
N THR A 262 24.28 8.81 15.10
CA THR A 262 25.18 8.13 16.04
C THR A 262 26.40 8.99 16.30
N CYS A 263 26.65 9.34 17.55
CA CYS A 263 27.99 9.73 18.00
C CYS A 263 28.27 9.03 19.35
N PRO A 264 29.42 8.36 19.52
CA PRO A 264 29.86 7.93 20.84
C PRO A 264 30.34 9.15 21.63
N SER A 265 30.09 9.15 22.93
CA SER A 265 30.66 10.11 23.86
C SER A 265 32.19 10.04 23.83
N ALA A 266 32.85 11.00 23.16
CA ALA A 266 34.27 11.23 23.34
C ALA A 266 34.44 12.34 24.37
N SER A 267 34.81 11.93 25.57
CA SER A 267 35.25 12.77 26.67
C SER A 267 36.25 13.83 26.19
N ALA A 268 36.01 15.07 26.61
CA ALA A 268 37.03 16.11 26.63
C ALA A 268 38.32 15.58 27.28
N ARG A 269 39.43 15.60 26.54
CA ARG A 269 40.77 15.80 27.08
C ARG A 269 41.66 16.38 25.97
N ARG A 270 42.17 17.57 26.26
CA ARG A 270 43.26 18.25 25.54
C ARG A 270 44.47 17.32 25.49
N PHE A 271 45.02 17.09 24.31
CA PHE A 271 46.37 17.46 23.85
C PHE A 271 46.45 17.26 22.34
#